data_AF-A0A7C6KAT5-F1
#
_entry.id   AF-A0A7C6KAT5-F1
#
_cell.length_a   1.000
_cell.length_b   1.000
_cell.length_c   1.000
_cell.angle_alpha   90.00
_cell.angle_beta   90.00
_cell.angle_gamma   90.00
#
_symmetry.space_group_name_H-M   'P 1'
#
loop_
_entity.id
_entity.type
_entity.pdbx_description
1 polymer ?
#
loop_
_entity_poly.entity_id
_entity_poly.type
_entity_poly.pdbx_seq_one_letter_code
_entity_poly.pdbx_strand_id
1 'polypeptide(L)'
;MRIASGIISLVLGFAVLFQSCAVAGLGSVVAPDSTTGAVGMLVGILLLIGGAFSFQLPKVSVVICIIAALFAGIEAMNDFPDMKVWAVLCLILAVMNFFGARKPKEPITKDPPAPSP
;
A
#
# COMPACT_ATOMS: atom_id res chain seq x y z
N MET A 1 13.23 -6.35 1.81
CA MET A 1 12.14 -5.51 1.26
C MET A 1 10.95 -5.38 2.21
N ARG A 2 10.45 -6.47 2.83
CA ARG A 2 9.22 -6.48 3.65
C ARG A 2 9.14 -5.42 4.75
N ILE A 3 10.24 -5.21 5.49
CA ILE A 3 10.27 -4.25 6.60
C ILE A 3 10.20 -2.80 6.06
N ALA A 4 10.96 -2.50 5.01
CA ALA A 4 10.98 -1.17 4.40
C ALA A 4 9.62 -0.83 3.77
N SER A 5 9.03 -1.75 2.99
CA SER A 5 7.70 -1.52 2.40
C SER A 5 6.61 -1.35 3.46
N GLY A 6 6.70 -2.09 4.58
CA GLY A 6 5.77 -1.93 5.71
C GLY A 6 5.84 -0.57 6.38
N ILE A 7 7.04 -0.13 6.76
CA ILE A 7 7.25 1.17 7.41
C ILE A 7 6.83 2.30 6.48
N ILE A 8 7.22 2.24 5.20
CA ILE A 8 6.85 3.26 4.21
C ILE A 8 5.33 3.33 4.07
N SER A 9 4.64 2.19 3.96
CA SER A 9 3.17 2.13 3.86
C SER A 9 2.47 2.72 5.09
N LEU A 10 3.00 2.50 6.30
CA LEU A 10 2.44 3.07 7.52
C LEU A 10 2.57 4.59 7.56
N VAL A 11 3.76 5.11 7.27
CA VAL A 11 4.01 6.57 7.23
C VAL A 11 3.13 7.24 6.17
N LEU A 12 3.05 6.64 4.98
CA LEU A 12 2.18 7.11 3.91
C LEU A 12 0.71 7.09 4.32
N GLY A 13 0.23 6.03 4.97
CA GLY A 13 -1.16 5.93 5.43
C GLY A 13 -1.53 7.06 6.39
N PHE A 14 -0.65 7.40 7.34
CA PHE A 14 -0.86 8.55 8.23
C PHE A 14 -0.82 9.89 7.49
N ALA A 15 0.10 10.07 6.55
CA ALA A 15 0.19 11.30 5.75
C ALA A 15 -1.09 11.53 4.94
N VAL A 16 -1.57 10.49 4.25
CA VAL A 16 -2.83 10.54 3.49
C VAL A 16 -4.01 10.81 4.42
N LEU A 17 -4.07 10.16 5.59
CA LEU A 17 -5.15 10.37 6.55
C LEU A 17 -5.22 11.81 7.05
N PHE A 18 -4.09 12.38 7.49
CA PHE A 18 -4.08 13.75 7.98
C PHE A 18 -4.38 14.77 6.89
N GLN A 19 -3.87 14.55 5.67
CA GLN A 19 -4.21 15.39 4.53
C GLN A 19 -5.71 15.29 4.22
N SER A 20 -6.27 14.09 4.23
CA SER A 20 -7.69 13.86 3.94
C SER A 20 -8.62 14.43 5.01
N CYS A 21 -8.21 14.44 6.28
CA CYS A 21 -8.93 15.15 7.34
C CYS A 21 -8.94 16.67 7.09
N ALA A 22 -7.82 17.25 6.66
CA ALA A 22 -7.76 18.67 6.31
C ALA A 22 -8.63 18.98 5.07
N VAL A 23 -8.58 18.13 4.04
CA VAL A 23 -9.39 18.27 2.82
C VAL A 23 -10.88 18.05 3.10
N ALA A 24 -11.27 17.11 3.96
CA ALA A 24 -12.66 16.91 4.33
C ALA A 24 -13.20 18.08 5.18
N GLY A 25 -12.40 18.56 6.14
CA GLY A 25 -12.77 19.68 7.00
C GLY A 25 -12.95 20.99 6.22
N LEU A 26 -11.96 21.35 5.39
CA LEU A 26 -12.02 22.54 4.54
C LEU A 26 -12.95 22.35 3.34
N GLY A 27 -13.03 21.14 2.80
CA GLY A 27 -13.88 20.77 1.66
C GLY A 27 -15.37 20.95 1.97
N SER A 28 -15.80 20.69 3.20
CA SER A 28 -17.19 20.87 3.61
C SER A 28 -17.72 22.31 3.45
N VAL A 29 -16.84 23.32 3.44
CA VAL A 29 -17.20 24.73 3.25
C VAL A 29 -17.02 25.24 1.81
N VAL A 30 -16.15 24.63 1.01
CA VAL A 30 -15.88 25.06 -0.38
C VAL A 30 -16.53 24.18 -1.44
N ALA A 31 -16.76 22.90 -1.15
CA ALA A 31 -17.31 21.89 -2.06
C ALA A 31 -18.04 20.82 -1.24
N PRO A 32 -19.25 21.10 -0.73
CA PRO A 32 -19.97 20.22 0.20
C PRO A 32 -20.33 18.85 -0.39
N ASP A 33 -20.43 18.73 -1.72
CA ASP A 33 -20.73 17.48 -2.42
C ASP A 33 -19.47 16.66 -2.76
N SER A 34 -18.27 17.13 -2.39
CA SER A 34 -17.01 16.44 -2.71
C SER A 34 -16.77 15.23 -1.79
N THR A 35 -16.63 14.05 -2.40
CA THR A 35 -16.35 12.79 -1.68
C THR A 35 -14.86 12.54 -1.48
N THR A 36 -13.99 13.39 -2.03
CA THR A 36 -12.55 13.13 -2.12
C THR A 36 -11.86 13.03 -0.77
N GLY A 37 -12.27 13.83 0.21
CA GLY A 37 -11.76 13.70 1.58
C GLY A 37 -12.08 12.34 2.21
N ALA A 38 -13.28 11.79 1.93
CA ALA A 38 -13.67 10.47 2.42
C ALA A 38 -12.90 9.34 1.71
N VAL A 39 -12.71 9.45 0.39
CA VAL A 39 -11.92 8.48 -0.38
C VAL A 39 -10.45 8.50 0.03
N GLY A 40 -9.88 9.68 0.25
CA GLY A 40 -8.52 9.81 0.79
C GLY A 40 -8.38 9.14 2.16
N MET A 41 -9.34 9.34 3.07
CA MET A 41 -9.34 8.64 4.37
C MET A 41 -9.40 7.12 4.20
N LEU A 42 -10.24 6.61 3.30
CA LEU A 42 -10.31 5.18 2.97
C LEU A 42 -8.95 4.66 2.47
N VAL A 43 -8.32 5.36 1.53
CA VAL A 43 -7.00 5.00 0.97
C VAL A 43 -5.93 4.98 2.08
N GLY A 44 -5.94 5.97 2.97
CA GLY A 44 -5.02 6.03 4.09
C GLY A 44 -5.19 4.84 5.06
N ILE A 45 -6.43 4.46 5.40
CA ILE A 45 -6.72 3.27 6.22
C ILE A 45 -6.23 2.00 5.52
N LEU A 46 -6.51 1.85 4.22
CA LEU A 46 -6.05 0.70 3.44
C LEU A 46 -4.51 0.62 3.44
N LEU A 47 -3.81 1.74 3.36
CA LEU A 47 -2.34 1.76 3.46
C LEU A 47 -1.81 1.38 4.84
N LEU A 48 -2.51 1.74 5.93
CA LEU A 48 -2.17 1.29 7.27
C LEU A 48 -2.32 -0.23 7.42
N ILE A 49 -3.46 -0.77 6.94
CA ILE A 49 -3.75 -2.20 6.97
C ILE A 49 -2.74 -2.96 6.08
N GLY A 50 -2.52 -2.47 4.85
CA GLY A 50 -1.54 -3.02 3.91
C GLY A 50 -0.12 -3.01 4.47
N GLY A 51 0.27 -1.94 5.18
CA GLY A 51 1.55 -1.84 5.87
C GLY A 51 1.70 -2.88 6.98
N ALA A 52 0.69 -3.04 7.84
CA ALA A 52 0.69 -4.04 8.91
C ALA A 52 0.82 -5.48 8.36
N PHE A 53 0.12 -5.80 7.27
CA PHE A 53 0.21 -7.13 6.66
C PHE A 53 1.50 -7.38 5.87
N SER A 54 2.26 -6.34 5.49
CA SER A 54 3.50 -6.52 4.71
C SER A 54 4.58 -7.37 5.41
N PHE A 55 4.58 -7.38 6.75
CA PHE A 55 5.59 -8.08 7.56
C PHE A 55 5.42 -9.60 7.51
N GLN A 56 4.20 -10.10 7.72
CA GLN A 56 3.89 -11.52 7.85
C GLN A 56 3.19 -12.10 6.61
N LEU A 57 2.34 -11.30 5.95
CA LEU A 57 1.48 -11.73 4.84
C LEU A 57 1.64 -10.78 3.63
N PRO A 58 2.83 -10.72 3.00
CA PRO A 58 3.11 -9.76 1.93
C PRO A 58 2.18 -9.90 0.72
N LYS A 59 1.64 -11.11 0.44
CA LYS A 59 0.64 -11.29 -0.63
C LYS A 59 -0.66 -10.55 -0.35
N VAL A 60 -1.11 -10.53 0.91
CA VAL A 60 -2.31 -9.79 1.34
C VAL A 60 -2.04 -8.30 1.23
N SER A 61 -0.86 -7.85 1.65
CA SER A 61 -0.41 -6.46 1.51
C SER A 61 -0.44 -5.99 0.04
N VAL A 62 0.01 -6.81 -0.91
CA VAL A 62 -0.08 -6.50 -2.36
C VAL A 62 -1.52 -6.23 -2.79
N VAL A 63 -2.46 -7.11 -2.44
CA VAL A 63 -3.87 -6.96 -2.82
C VAL A 63 -4.45 -5.68 -2.24
N ILE A 64 -4.18 -5.39 -0.97
CA ILE A 64 -4.66 -4.18 -0.30
C ILE A 64 -4.07 -2.92 -0.96
N CYS A 65 -2.77 -2.91 -1.26
CA CYS A 65 -2.13 -1.79 -1.96
C CYS A 65 -2.71 -1.56 -3.36
N ILE A 66 -3.06 -2.64 -4.09
CA ILE A 66 -3.72 -2.51 -5.40
C ILE A 66 -5.12 -1.92 -5.25
N ILE A 67 -5.91 -2.39 -4.28
CA ILE A 67 -7.23 -1.84 -3.99
C ILE A 67 -7.14 -0.35 -3.64
N ALA A 68 -6.18 0.03 -2.78
CA ALA A 68 -5.92 1.43 -2.43
C ALA A 68 -5.52 2.27 -3.66
N ALA A 69 -4.69 1.72 -4.56
CA ALA A 69 -4.31 2.39 -5.80
C ALA A 69 -5.51 2.62 -6.74
N LEU A 70 -6.46 1.68 -6.80
CA LEU A 70 -7.66 1.82 -7.62
C LEU A 70 -8.56 2.95 -7.11
N PHE A 71 -8.81 3.00 -5.80
CA PHE A 71 -9.60 4.09 -5.20
C PHE A 71 -8.94 5.45 -5.39
N ALA A 72 -7.64 5.57 -5.12
CA ALA A 72 -6.90 6.79 -5.37
C ALA A 72 -6.86 7.17 -6.87
N GLY A 73 -6.79 6.17 -7.76
CA GLY A 73 -6.79 6.37 -9.20
C GLY A 73 -8.11 6.89 -9.75
N ILE A 74 -9.25 6.46 -9.20
CA ILE A 74 -10.57 6.98 -9.58
C ILE A 74 -10.67 8.47 -9.22
N GLU A 75 -10.26 8.85 -8.00
CA GLU A 75 -10.26 10.26 -7.59
C GLU A 75 -9.24 11.11 -8.34
N ALA A 76 -8.11 10.52 -8.73
CA ALA A 76 -7.11 11.20 -9.56
C ALA A 76 -7.64 11.64 -10.93
N MET A 77 -8.71 11.03 -11.43
CA MET A 77 -9.37 11.44 -12.68
C MET A 77 -10.30 12.65 -12.49
N ASN A 78 -10.65 13.00 -11.24
CA ASN A 78 -11.52 14.12 -10.87
C ASN A 78 -10.73 15.39 -10.50
N ASP A 79 -9.55 15.60 -11.11
CA ASP A 79 -8.70 16.79 -10.94
C ASP A 79 -8.03 16.96 -9.55
N PHE A 80 -7.83 15.87 -8.81
CA PHE A 80 -7.07 15.86 -7.55
C PHE A 80 -5.62 15.37 -7.76
N PRO A 81 -4.64 16.29 -7.93
CA PRO A 81 -3.27 15.93 -8.30
C PRO A 81 -2.54 15.15 -7.21
N ASP A 82 -2.92 15.36 -5.95
CA ASP A 82 -2.46 14.60 -4.78
C ASP A 82 -2.89 13.13 -4.86
N MET A 83 -4.14 12.86 -5.23
CA MET A 83 -4.65 11.48 -5.40
C MET A 83 -3.90 10.70 -6.48
N LYS A 84 -3.45 11.38 -7.54
CA LYS A 84 -2.58 10.77 -8.56
C LYS A 84 -1.24 10.32 -7.97
N VAL A 85 -0.63 11.13 -7.11
CA VAL A 85 0.63 10.76 -6.44
C VAL A 85 0.41 9.56 -5.51
N TRP A 86 -0.68 9.58 -4.75
CA TRP A 86 -1.04 8.46 -3.86
C TRP A 86 -1.27 7.16 -4.61
N ALA A 87 -1.98 7.19 -5.75
CA ALA A 87 -2.22 6.01 -6.58
C ALA A 87 -0.91 5.37 -7.07
N VAL A 88 0.05 6.19 -7.53
CA VAL A 88 1.36 5.71 -7.99
C VAL A 88 2.17 5.11 -6.84
N LEU A 89 2.18 5.75 -5.66
CA LEU A 89 2.89 5.24 -4.49
C LEU A 89 2.31 3.92 -3.98
N CYS A 90 0.97 3.76 -4.00
CA CYS A 90 0.30 2.50 -3.71
C CYS A 90 0.75 1.37 -4.66
N LEU A 91 0.87 1.65 -5.96
CA LEU A 91 1.38 0.66 -6.93
C LEU A 91 2.85 0.30 -6.69
N ILE A 92 3.70 1.28 -6.37
CA ILE A 92 5.11 1.02 -6.02
C ILE A 92 5.19 0.10 -4.80
N LEU A 93 4.40 0.36 -3.75
CA LEU A 93 4.32 -0.49 -2.57
C LEU A 93 3.82 -1.91 -2.90
N ALA A 94 2.84 -2.05 -3.79
CA ALA A 94 2.37 -3.34 -4.25
C ALA A 94 3.50 -4.11 -4.95
N VAL A 95 4.28 -3.47 -5.82
CA VAL A 95 5.42 -4.09 -6.50
C VAL A 95 6.50 -4.50 -5.48
N MET A 96 6.84 -3.63 -4.53
CA MET A 96 7.82 -3.93 -3.48
C MET A 96 7.40 -5.14 -2.63
N ASN A 97 6.13 -5.20 -2.22
CA ASN A 97 5.59 -6.32 -1.45
C ASN A 97 5.51 -7.61 -2.28
N PHE A 98 5.25 -7.51 -3.58
CA PHE A 98 5.25 -8.65 -4.49
C PHE A 98 6.64 -9.29 -4.60
N PHE A 99 7.68 -8.48 -4.78
CA PHE A 99 9.06 -8.99 -4.76
C PHE A 99 9.45 -9.51 -3.37
N GLY A 100 9.02 -8.84 -2.29
CA GLY A 100 9.21 -9.30 -0.93
C GLY A 100 8.52 -10.64 -0.62
N ALA A 101 7.45 -10.99 -1.34
CA ALA A 101 6.72 -12.25 -1.16
C ALA A 101 7.46 -13.47 -1.75
N ARG A 102 8.42 -13.28 -2.66
CA ARG A 102 9.18 -14.39 -3.26
C ARG A 102 10.08 -15.02 -2.21
N LYS A 103 9.97 -16.34 -2.02
CA LYS A 103 10.94 -17.10 -1.21
C LYS A 103 12.27 -17.19 -1.98
N PRO A 104 13.43 -17.11 -1.32
CA PRO A 104 14.69 -17.54 -1.93
C PRO A 104 14.55 -19.00 -2.39
N LYS A 105 15.04 -19.33 -3.58
CA LYS A 105 15.22 -20.73 -3.97
C LYS A 105 16.23 -21.33 -2.98
N GLU A 106 15.86 -22.40 -2.29
CA GLU A 106 16.84 -23.18 -1.53
C GLU A 106 17.95 -23.62 -2.49
N PRO A 107 19.23 -23.46 -2.12
CA PRO A 107 20.30 -24.09 -2.87
C PRO A 107 20.02 -25.59 -2.84
N ILE A 108 20.01 -26.24 -4.01
CA ILE A 108 19.98 -27.70 -4.08
C ILE A 108 21.27 -28.17 -3.40
N THR A 109 21.20 -28.56 -2.13
CA THR A 109 22.31 -29.21 -1.44
C THR A 109 22.52 -30.55 -2.13
N LYS A 110 23.51 -30.61 -3.03
CA LYS A 110 24.03 -31.85 -3.58
C LYS A 110 24.91 -32.50 -2.52
N ASP A 111 24.34 -32.95 -1.41
CA ASP A 111 25.06 -33.87 -0.55
C ASP A 111 24.87 -35.29 -1.12
N PRO A 112 25.95 -36.01 -1.46
CA PRO A 112 25.86 -37.40 -1.87
C PRO A 112 25.22 -38.23 -0.74
N PRO A 113 24.43 -39.27 -1.06
CA PRO A 113 23.85 -40.14 -0.04
C PRO A 113 24.97 -40.72 0.83
N ALA A 114 24.80 -40.63 2.15
CA ALA A 114 25.74 -41.15 3.13
C ALA A 114 25.99 -42.66 2.89
N PRO A 115 27.23 -43.15 2.99
CA PRO A 115 27.50 -44.57 2.85
C PRO A 115 26.79 -45.32 3.97
N SER A 116 25.93 -46.26 3.59
CA SER A 116 25.27 -47.20 4.50
C SER A 116 26.32 -48.06 5.22
N PRO A 117 26.15 -48.32 6.53
CA PRO A 117 27.08 -49.14 7.32
C PRO A 117 27.10 -50.61 6.89
#